data_AF-A0A960SYS8-F1
#
_entry.id   AF-A0A960SYS8-F1
#
_cell.length_a   1.000
_cell.length_b   1.000
_cell.length_c   1.000
_cell.angle_alpha   90.00
_cell.angle_beta   90.00
_cell.angle_gamma   90.00
#
_symmetry.space_group_name_H-M   'P 1'
#
loop_
_entity.id
_entity.type
_entity.pdbx_description
1 polymer ?
#
loop_
_entity_poly.entity_id
_entity_poly.type
_entity_poly.pdbx_seq_one_letter_code
_entity_poly.pdbx_strand_id
1 'polypeptide(L)' 'IVLREGWEKRPPDELYDLAKDPFQIHNLAADPAYAADLERLRKLLMAQLENGADPRLGDAFDRPPYCVESR' A
#
# COMPACT_ATOMS: atom_id res chain seq x y z
N ILE A 1 9.94 -14.02 12.07
CA ILE A 1 9.83 -12.97 13.12
C ILE A 1 11.13 -12.16 13.09
N VAL A 2 11.17 -10.99 12.44
CA VAL A 2 11.94 -9.81 12.88
C VAL A 2 11.29 -8.60 12.19
N LEU A 3 10.51 -7.82 12.93
CA LEU A 3 10.35 -6.40 12.62
C LEU A 3 11.74 -5.78 12.84
N ARG A 4 12.49 -5.54 11.77
CA ARG A 4 13.68 -4.68 11.87
C ARG A 4 13.14 -3.29 12.12
N GLU A 5 13.24 -2.85 13.37
CA GLU A 5 13.29 -1.47 13.87
C GLU A 5 12.59 -0.47 12.93
N GLY A 6 11.39 0.03 13.28
CA GLY A 6 10.42 0.79 12.44
C GLY A 6 10.87 2.12 11.81
N TRP A 7 12.09 2.14 11.27
CA TRP A 7 12.85 3.21 10.63
C TRP A 7 13.19 2.83 9.18
N GLU A 8 12.97 1.58 8.77
CA GLU A 8 13.05 1.17 7.37
C GLU A 8 11.86 1.74 6.57
N LYS A 9 12.08 2.02 5.28
CA LYS A 9 11.01 2.47 4.40
C LYS A 9 9.95 1.37 4.34
N ARG A 10 8.70 1.76 4.58
CA ARG A 10 7.54 0.89 4.37
C ARG A 10 7.63 0.30 2.95
N PRO A 11 7.43 -1.02 2.77
CA PRO A 11 7.33 -1.59 1.44
C PRO A 11 6.17 -0.95 0.68
N PRO A 12 6.20 -0.96 -0.66
CA PRO A 12 5.13 -0.36 -1.46
C PRO A 12 3.78 -1.06 -1.25
N ASP A 13 3.79 -2.33 -0.85
CA ASP A 13 2.60 -3.13 -0.66
C ASP A 13 2.63 -3.88 0.68
N GLU A 14 1.44 -4.01 1.27
CA GLU A 14 1.17 -4.82 2.44
C GLU A 14 0.00 -5.77 2.15
N LEU A 15 0.25 -7.08 2.28
CA LEU A 15 -0.74 -8.13 2.02
C LEU A 15 -0.88 -9.00 3.26
N TYR A 16 -2.10 -9.21 3.74
CA TYR A 16 -2.38 -9.99 4.94
C TYR A 16 -3.48 -11.02 4.68
N ASP A 17 -3.29 -12.23 5.19
CA ASP A 17 -4.33 -13.27 5.23
C ASP A 17 -5.09 -13.13 6.56
N LEU A 18 -6.24 -12.47 6.54
CA LEU A 18 -7.00 -12.17 7.77
C LEU A 18 -7.53 -13.41 8.50
N ALA A 19 -7.66 -14.55 7.82
CA ALA A 19 -8.10 -15.79 8.47
C ALA A 19 -6.98 -16.40 9.31
N LYS A 20 -5.73 -16.25 8.87
CA LYS A 20 -4.54 -16.77 9.56
C LYS A 20 -3.86 -15.71 10.45
N ASP A 21 -3.99 -14.44 10.10
CA ASP A 21 -3.38 -13.29 10.75
C ASP A 21 -4.41 -12.16 10.95
N PRO A 22 -5.35 -12.31 11.91
CA PRO A 22 -6.40 -11.32 12.16
C PRO A 22 -5.85 -9.95 12.60
N PHE A 23 -4.62 -9.92 13.11
CA PHE A 23 -3.97 -8.72 13.62
C PHE A 23 -3.00 -8.07 12.63
N GLN A 24 -2.87 -8.64 11.41
CA GLN A 24 -2.09 -8.06 10.32
C GLN A 24 -0.62 -7.80 10.70
N ILE A 25 -0.02 -8.73 11.43
CA ILE A 25 1.35 -8.63 11.92
C ILE A 25 2.36 -9.16 10.88
N HIS A 26 1.91 -10.03 9.95
CA HIS A 26 2.75 -10.75 9.02
C HIS A 26 2.45 -10.33 7.58
N ASN A 27 3.21 -9.35 7.07
CA ASN A 27 3.11 -8.92 5.68
C ASN A 27 3.60 -10.03 4.72
N LEU A 28 2.71 -10.51 3.86
CA LEU A 28 2.91 -11.55 2.84
C LEU A 28 3.26 -10.99 1.46
N ALA A 29 3.39 -9.68 1.29
CA ALA A 29 3.58 -9.06 -0.03
C ALA A 29 4.87 -9.50 -0.75
N ALA A 30 5.88 -9.94 0.00
CA ALA A 30 7.14 -10.47 -0.55
C ALA A 30 7.14 -12.00 -0.73
N ASP A 31 6.09 -12.71 -0.31
CA ASP A 31 5.99 -14.16 -0.42
C ASP A 31 5.55 -14.57 -1.85
N PRO A 32 6.37 -15.29 -2.61
CA PRO A 32 6.04 -15.70 -3.98
C PRO A 32 4.78 -16.57 -4.05
N ALA A 33 4.41 -17.28 -2.98
CA ALA A 33 3.18 -18.07 -2.94
C ALA A 33 1.92 -17.20 -3.07
N TYR A 34 1.99 -15.93 -2.69
CA TYR A 34 0.88 -14.97 -2.73
C TYR A 34 0.98 -13.95 -3.88
N ALA A 35 1.96 -14.10 -4.77
CA ALA A 35 2.20 -13.13 -5.86
C ALA A 35 0.99 -12.96 -6.80
N ALA A 36 0.26 -14.04 -7.08
CA ALA A 36 -0.94 -13.99 -7.92
C ALA A 36 -2.09 -13.21 -7.26
N ASP A 37 -2.29 -13.39 -5.95
CA ASP A 37 -3.29 -12.65 -5.20
C ASP A 37 -2.94 -11.17 -5.05
N LEU A 38 -1.67 -10.88 -4.80
CA LEU A 38 -1.17 -9.50 -4.75
C LEU A 38 -1.45 -8.77 -6.06
N GLU A 39 -1.10 -9.38 -7.20
CA GLU A 39 -1.32 -8.79 -8.52
C GLU A 39 -2.82 -8.60 -8.83
N ARG A 40 -3.67 -9.56 -8.45
CA ARG A 40 -5.11 -9.46 -8.61
C ARG A 40 -5.69 -8.29 -7.79
N LEU A 41 -5.26 -8.15 -6.53
CA LEU A 41 -5.74 -7.09 -5.64
C LEU A 41 -5.22 -5.72 -6.06
N ARG A 42 -3.98 -5.62 -6.55
CA ARG A 42 -3.45 -4.36 -7.15
C ARG A 42 -4.30 -3.90 -8.33
N LYS A 43 -4.63 -4.81 -9.25
CA LYS A 43 -5.50 -4.48 -10.40
C LYS A 43 -6.87 -4.01 -9.96
N LEU A 44 -7.46 -4.68 -8.96
CA LEU A 44 -8.74 -4.27 -8.40
C LEU A 44 -8.65 -2.86 -7.78
N LEU A 45 -7.62 -2.60 -6.97
CA LEU A 45 -7.39 -1.30 -6.36
C LEU A 45 -7.27 -0.20 -7.42
N MET A 46 -6.38 -0.38 -8.40
CA MET A 46 -6.17 0.62 -9.46
C MET A 46 -7.46 0.90 -10.24
N ALA A 47 -8.21 -0.14 -10.60
CA ALA A 47 -9.50 0.04 -11.28
C ALA A 47 -10.51 0.84 -10.42
N GLN A 48 -10.53 0.65 -9.10
CA GLN A 48 -11.38 1.45 -8.21
C GLN A 48 -10.95 2.92 -8.15
N LEU A 49 -9.64 3.17 -8.03
CA LEU A 49 -9.09 4.53 -7.99
C LEU A 49 -9.34 5.28 -9.30
N GLU A 50 -9.14 4.61 -10.44
CA GLU A 50 -9.39 5.18 -11.76
C GLU A 50 -10.89 5.47 -11.96
N ASN A 51 -11.77 4.53 -11.61
CA ASN A 51 -13.22 4.73 -11.71
C ASN A 51 -13.72 5.86 -10.80
N GLY A 52 -13.10 6.04 -9.64
CA GLY A 52 -13.39 7.12 -8.71
C GLY A 52 -12.79 8.48 -9.09
N ALA A 53 -12.02 8.54 -10.17
CA ALA A 53 -11.20 9.70 -10.54
C ALA A 53 -10.37 10.21 -9.34
N ASP A 54 -9.72 9.29 -8.62
CA ASP A 54 -9.05 9.62 -7.37
C ASP A 54 -7.92 10.66 -7.61
N PRO A 55 -7.96 11.82 -6.94
CA PRO A 55 -6.96 12.88 -7.11
C PRO A 55 -5.54 12.47 -6.70
N ARG A 56 -5.37 11.38 -5.94
CA ARG A 56 -4.08 10.79 -5.57
C ARG A 56 -3.41 10.01 -6.69
N LEU A 57 -4.10 9.74 -7.80
CA LEU A 57 -3.46 9.23 -9.00
C LEU A 57 -2.65 10.32 -9.73
N GLY A 58 -2.87 11.58 -9.39
CA GLY A 58 -2.04 12.73 -9.78
C GLY A 58 -1.37 13.37 -8.57
N ASP A 59 -0.99 14.64 -8.71
CA ASP A 59 -0.26 15.40 -7.69
C ASP A 59 -1.13 16.44 -6.97
N ALA A 60 -2.44 16.24 -6.96
CA ALA A 60 -3.42 17.21 -6.44
C ALA A 60 -3.16 17.63 -4.98
N PHE A 61 -2.54 16.75 -4.19
CA PHE A 61 -2.20 17.02 -2.78
C PHE A 61 -0.70 17.28 -2.54
N ASP A 62 0.14 17.14 -3.57
CA ASP A 62 1.58 17.36 -3.46
C ASP A 62 1.95 18.82 -3.78
N ARG A 63 0.95 19.68 -3.97
CA ARG A 63 1.07 21.11 -4.27
C ARG A 63 0.36 21.97 -3.21
N PRO A 64 0.66 23.28 -3.12
CA PRO A 64 -0.07 24.19 -2.24
C PRO A 64 -1.58 24.19 -2.53
N PRO A 65 -2.45 24.30 -1.49
CA PRO A 65 -2.14 24.58 -0.09
C PRO A 65 -1.81 23.35 0.77
N TYR A 66 -1.85 22.14 0.19
CA TYR A 66 -1.72 20.88 0.95
C TYR A 66 -0.28 20.52 1.27
N CYS A 67 0.62 20.75 0.31
CA CYS A 67 2.06 20.63 0.52
C CYS A 67 2.68 22.03 0.37
N VAL A 68 2.83 22.73 1.49
CA VAL A 68 3.65 23.94 1.56
C VAL A 68 5.08 23.51 1.91
N GLU A 69 6.07 24.01 1.18
CA GLU A 69 7.47 23.80 1.57
C GLU A 69 7.65 24.27 3.01
N SER A 70 8.15 23.38 3.86
CA SER A 70 8.59 23.75 5.20
C SER A 70 9.77 24.70 5.05
N ARG A 71 9.58 25.95 5.47
CA ARG A 71 10.59 27.00 5.45
C ARG A 71 11.81 26.64 6.30
#